data_AF-A0A3D0JYM0-F1
#
_entry.id   AF-A0A3D0JYM0-F1
#
_cell.length_a   1.000
_cell.length_b   1.000
_cell.length_c   1.000
_cell.angle_alpha   90.00
_cell.angle_beta   90.00
_cell.angle_gamma   90.00
#
_symmetry.space_group_name_H-M   'P 1'
#
loop_
_entity.id
_entity.type
_entity.pdbx_description
1 polymer ?
#
loop_
_entity_poly.entity_id
_entity_poly.type
_entity_poly.pdbx_seq_one_letter_code
_entity_poly.pdbx_strand_id
1 'polypeptide(L)'
;MDTMWIYQLIRAAREAFPYVMMTLLVFEAILAFGLMFVFPPGSLGLVFLGLLTLLWSGLIRSVLMSCERLVGRLAGVPLESIKASQNPTSTS
;
A
#
# COMPACT_ATOMS: atom_id res chain seq x y z
N MET A 1 21.85 14.44 8.99
CA MET A 1 21.47 13.23 9.76
C MET A 1 20.09 12.72 9.32
N ASP A 2 19.70 12.93 8.05
CA ASP A 2 18.29 13.02 7.66
C ASP A 2 17.84 11.91 6.69
N THR A 3 18.74 11.40 5.86
CA THR A 3 18.43 10.41 4.82
C THR A 3 18.08 9.03 5.37
N MET A 4 18.71 8.59 6.47
CA MET A 4 18.37 7.31 7.10
C MET A 4 16.98 7.31 7.75
N TRP A 5 16.56 8.44 8.31
CA TRP A 5 15.23 8.58 8.93
C TRP A 5 14.12 8.55 7.87
N ILE A 6 14.34 9.25 6.75
CA ILE A 6 13.43 9.24 5.60
C ILE A 6 13.30 7.84 4.99
N TYR A 7 14.42 7.11 4.87
CA TYR A 7 14.39 5.73 4.37
C TYR A 7 13.61 4.79 5.29
N GLN A 8 13.82 4.88 6.62
CA GLN A 8 13.07 4.10 7.59
C GLN A 8 11.57 4.44 7.56
N LEU A 9 11.21 5.71 7.42
CA LEU A 9 9.83 6.16 7.33
C LEU A 9 9.14 5.61 6.07
N ILE A 10 9.79 5.69 4.91
CA ILE A 10 9.26 5.17 3.64
C ILE A 10 9.08 3.65 3.72
N ARG A 11 10.06 2.94 4.30
CA ARG A 11 9.99 1.49 4.47
C ARG A 11 8.88 1.07 5.42
N ALA A 12 8.78 1.72 6.58
CA ALA A 12 7.73 1.48 7.56
C ALA A 12 6.34 1.79 6.96
N ALA A 13 6.22 2.89 6.21
CA ALA A 13 5.01 3.22 5.48
C ALA A 13 4.65 2.13 4.45
N ARG A 14 5.62 1.59 3.69
CA ARG A 14 5.39 0.53 2.71
C ARG A 14 4.90 -0.77 3.35
N GLU A 15 5.45 -1.15 4.50
CA GLU A 15 5.07 -2.37 5.23
C GLU A 15 3.69 -2.22 5.90
N ALA A 16 3.35 -1.04 6.42
CA ALA A 16 2.04 -0.77 7.02
C ALA A 16 0.92 -0.50 6.00
N PHE A 17 1.25 0.02 4.82
CA PHE A 17 0.28 0.38 3.77
C PHE A 17 -0.73 -0.73 3.40
N PRO A 18 -0.33 -2.00 3.16
CA PRO A 18 -1.29 -3.05 2.84
C PRO A 18 -2.25 -3.34 4.00
N TYR A 19 -1.78 -3.29 5.25
CA TYR A 19 -2.63 -3.48 6.43
C TYR A 19 -3.65 -2.36 6.59
N VAL A 20 -3.23 -1.11 6.38
CA VAL A 20 -4.12 0.05 6.42
C VAL A 20 -5.18 -0.05 5.33
N MET A 21 -4.77 -0.37 4.10
CA MET A 21 -5.69 -0.54 2.96
C MET A 21 -6.67 -1.69 3.18
N MET A 22 -6.21 -2.81 3.70
CA MET A 22 -7.08 -3.96 4.00
C MET A 22 -8.11 -3.61 5.07
N THR A 23 -7.69 -2.94 6.15
CA THR A 23 -8.60 -2.47 7.20
C THR A 23 -9.63 -1.49 6.65
N LEU A 24 -9.20 -0.56 5.81
CA LEU A 24 -10.08 0.42 5.18
C LEU A 24 -11.13 -0.25 4.28
N LEU A 25 -10.72 -1.21 3.44
CA LEU A 25 -11.61 -1.96 2.54
C LEU A 25 -12.61 -2.82 3.31
N VAL A 26 -12.18 -3.47 4.38
CA VAL A 26 -13.08 -4.26 5.24
C VAL A 26 -14.12 -3.35 5.89
N PHE A 27 -13.70 -2.20 6.41
CA PHE A 27 -14.61 -1.24 7.01
C PHE A 27 -15.62 -0.69 5.99
N GLU A 28 -15.16 -0.37 4.78
CA GLU A 28 -15.99 0.09 3.68
C GLU A 28 -17.00 -0.97 3.22
N ALA A 29 -16.60 -2.24 3.18
CA ALA A 29 -17.50 -3.35 2.87
C ALA A 29 -18.60 -3.52 3.93
N ILE A 30 -18.26 -3.40 5.22
CA ILE A 30 -19.23 -3.46 6.32
C ILE A 30 -20.21 -2.28 6.22
N LEU A 31 -19.70 -1.07 5.95
CA LEU A 31 -20.54 0.11 5.74
C LEU A 31 -21.45 -0.03 4.53
N ALA A 32 -20.92 -0.47 3.39
CA ALA A 32 -21.67 -0.67 2.17
C ALA A 32 -22.79 -1.71 2.36
N PHE A 33 -22.49 -2.80 3.08
CA PHE A 33 -23.48 -3.81 3.44
C PHE A 33 -24.60 -3.24 4.32
N GLY A 34 -24.26 -2.45 5.34
CA GLY A 34 -25.27 -1.77 6.17
C GLY A 34 -26.10 -0.77 5.36
N LEU A 35 -25.47 -0.02 4.44
CA LEU A 35 -26.13 0.97 3.60
C LEU A 35 -27.08 0.34 2.57
N MET A 36 -26.86 -0.90 2.16
CA MET A 36 -27.75 -1.61 1.24
C MET A 36 -29.19 -1.69 1.77
N PHE A 37 -29.37 -1.79 3.09
CA PHE A 37 -30.69 -1.87 3.73
C PHE A 37 -31.36 -0.52 3.96
N VAL A 38 -30.58 0.56 4.08
CA VAL A 38 -31.10 1.91 4.36
C VAL A 38 -31.25 2.74 3.08
N PHE A 39 -30.24 2.70 2.21
CA PHE A 39 -30.18 3.49 0.98
C PHE A 39 -29.38 2.73 -0.09
N PRO A 40 -30.04 1.84 -0.86
CA PRO A 40 -29.40 1.00 -1.88
C PRO A 40 -28.45 1.73 -2.85
N PRO A 41 -28.79 2.92 -3.42
CA PRO A 41 -27.87 3.61 -4.33
C PRO A 41 -26.61 4.15 -3.63
N GLY A 42 -26.65 4.39 -2.32
CA GLY A 42 -25.46 4.80 -1.56
C GLY A 42 -24.43 3.67 -1.40
N SER A 43 -24.89 2.42 -1.31
CA SER A 43 -23.99 1.25 -1.23
C SER A 43 -23.15 1.08 -2.50
N LEU A 44 -23.74 1.33 -3.68
CA LEU A 44 -23.02 1.37 -4.96
C LEU A 44 -21.95 2.46 -4.97
N GLY A 45 -22.24 3.63 -4.40
CA GLY A 45 -21.28 4.73 -4.28
C GLY A 45 -20.05 4.34 -3.45
N LEU A 46 -20.24 3.64 -2.32
CA LEU A 46 -19.14 3.15 -1.50
C LEU A 46 -18.31 2.08 -2.21
N VAL A 47 -18.92 1.18 -2.98
CA VAL A 47 -18.16 0.20 -3.77
C VAL A 47 -17.27 0.89 -4.81
N PHE A 48 -17.79 1.92 -5.49
CA PHE A 48 -17.00 2.73 -6.42
C PHE A 48 -15.87 3.49 -5.73
N LEU A 49 -16.13 4.05 -4.54
CA LEU A 49 -15.13 4.72 -3.74
C LEU A 49 -14.01 3.75 -3.33
N GLY A 50 -14.35 2.53 -2.93
CA GLY A 50 -13.37 1.49 -2.60
C GLY A 50 -12.54 1.04 -3.79
N LEU A 51 -13.16 0.87 -4.96
CA LEU A 51 -12.44 0.58 -6.21
C LEU A 51 -11.49 1.72 -6.59
N LEU A 52 -11.92 2.98 -6.46
CA LEU A 52 -11.09 4.15 -6.71
C LEU A 52 -9.90 4.20 -5.74
N THR A 53 -10.13 3.88 -4.47
CA THR A 53 -9.09 3.81 -3.43
C THR A 53 -8.08 2.70 -3.72
N LEU A 54 -8.54 1.54 -4.19
CA LEU A 54 -7.69 0.44 -4.65
C LEU A 54 -6.82 0.84 -5.85
N LEU A 55 -7.41 1.53 -6.83
CA LEU A 55 -6.69 2.03 -8.00
C LEU A 55 -5.60 3.04 -7.59
N TRP A 56 -5.96 3.96 -6.70
CA TRP A 56 -5.04 4.96 -6.15
C TRP A 56 -3.92 4.34 -5.33
N SER A 57 -4.24 3.32 -4.52
CA SER A 57 -3.29 2.53 -3.75
C SER A 57 -2.24 1.84 -4.62
N GLY A 58 -2.66 1.28 -5.76
CA GLY A 58 -1.74 0.73 -6.77
C GLY A 58 -0.76 1.77 -7.31
N LEU A 59 -1.26 2.98 -7.58
CA LEU A 59 -0.45 4.11 -8.06
C LEU A 59 0.59 4.54 -7.03
N ILE A 60 0.17 4.74 -5.77
CA ILE A 60 1.06 5.10 -4.66
C ILE A 60 2.14 4.04 -4.47
N ARG A 61 1.79 2.75 -4.54
CA ARG A 61 2.75 1.66 -4.38
C ARG A 61 3.81 1.67 -5.49
N SER A 62 3.42 1.96 -6.73
CA SER A 62 4.33 2.10 -7.88
C SER A 62 5.29 3.28 -7.71
N VAL A 63 4.78 4.43 -7.23
CA VAL A 63 5.60 5.61 -6.93
C VAL A 63 6.54 5.34 -5.76
N LEU A 64 6.08 4.67 -4.70
CA LEU A 64 6.92 4.30 -3.56
C LEU A 64 8.06 3.37 -3.98
N MET A 65 7.80 2.34 -4.81
CA MET A 65 8.85 1.48 -5.35
C MET A 65 9.87 2.25 -6.20
N SER A 66 9.39 3.22 -6.99
CA SER A 66 10.27 4.06 -7.82
C SER A 66 11.14 4.98 -6.96
N CYS A 67 10.56 5.53 -5.90
CA CYS A 67 11.26 6.36 -4.93
C CYS A 67 12.29 5.55 -4.14
N GLU A 68 11.96 4.33 -3.72
CA GLU A 68 12.89 3.42 -3.04
C GLU A 68 14.08 3.04 -3.92
N ARG A 69 13.86 2.81 -5.23
CA ARG A 69 14.95 2.57 -6.20
C ARG A 69 15.85 3.80 -6.39
N LEU A 70 15.26 4.99 -6.46
CA LEU A 70 16.00 6.25 -6.57
C LEU A 70 16.83 6.52 -5.31
N VAL A 71 16.21 6.43 -4.14
CA VAL A 71 16.89 6.61 -2.85
C VAL A 71 17.95 5.55 -2.62
N GLY A 72 17.70 4.28 -2.98
CA GLY A 72 18.70 3.22 -2.94
C GLY A 72 19.91 3.48 -3.84
N ARG A 73 19.68 4.05 -5.04
CA ARG A 73 20.78 4.50 -5.92
C ARG A 73 21.54 5.69 -5.36
N LEU A 74 20.85 6.68 -4.79
CA LEU A 74 21.50 7.87 -4.21
C LEU A 74 22.24 7.57 -2.90
N ALA A 75 21.75 6.62 -2.09
CA ALA A 75 22.35 6.26 -0.81
C ALA A 75 23.48 5.22 -0.91
N GLY A 76 23.79 4.72 -2.12
CA GLY A 76 24.87 3.75 -2.34
C GLY A 76 24.65 2.39 -1.67
N VAL A 77 23.41 2.07 -1.29
CA VAL A 77 23.06 0.79 -0.64
C VAL A 77 22.91 -0.27 -1.73
N PRO A 78 23.70 -1.35 -1.72
CA PRO A 78 23.69 -2.37 -2.76
C PRO A 78 22.29 -3.00 -2.89
N LEU A 79 21.88 -3.20 -4.14
CA LEU A 79 20.56 -3.73 -4.57
C LEU A 79 20.19 -5.12 -4.00
N GLU A 80 21.03 -5.71 -3.16
CA GLU A 80 20.88 -7.05 -2.58
C GLU A 80 19.69 -7.14 -1.60
N SER A 81 19.39 -6.06 -0.87
CA SER A 81 18.21 -5.97 0.01
C SER A 81 16.87 -6.02 -0.74
N ILE A 82 16.82 -5.46 -1.96
CA ILE A 82 15.61 -5.44 -2.78
C ILE A 82 15.32 -6.85 -3.35
N LYS A 83 16.37 -7.62 -3.66
CA LYS A 83 16.26 -8.99 -4.18
C LYS A 83 15.91 -10.02 -3.10
N ALA A 84 16.44 -9.85 -1.88
CA ALA A 84 16.10 -10.68 -0.73
C ALA A 84 14.63 -10.50 -0.28
N SER A 85 14.09 -9.28 -0.36
CA SER A 85 12.68 -9.02 0.00
C SER A 85 11.68 -9.45 -1.08
N GLN A 86 12.10 -9.63 -2.34
CA GLN A 86 11.24 -10.07 -3.45
C GLN A 86 11.29 -11.58 -3.73
N ASN A 87 12.18 -12.35 -3.10
CA ASN A 87 12.28 -13.78 -3.35
C ASN A 87 12.19 -14.61 -2.04
N PRO A 88 11.00 -14.78 -1.46
CA PRO A 88 10.75 -15.92 -0.58
C PRO A 88 10.49 -17.16 -1.44
N THR A 89 11.49 -17.69 -2.15
CA THR A 89 11.37 -19.00 -2.80
C THR A 89 12.35 -19.97 -2.17
N SER A 90 11.78 -21.09 -1.70
CA SER A 90 12.41 -22.41 -1.60
C SER A 90 13.67 -22.54 -0.75
N THR A 91 13.46 -22.65 0.56
CA THR A 91 14.14 -23.66 1.39
C THR A 91 13.05 -24.16 2.32
N SER A 92 12.57 -25.40 2.26
CA SER A 92 13.19 -26.66 1.86
C SER A 92 12.10 -27.72 1.76
#